data_AF-A0A965YC47-F1
#
_entry.id   AF-A0A965YC47-F1
#
_cell.length_a   1.000
_cell.length_b   1.000
_cell.length_c   1.000
_cell.angle_alpha   90.00
_cell.angle_beta   90.00
_cell.angle_gamma   90.00
#
_symmetry.space_group_name_H-M   'P 1'
#
loop_
_entity.id
_entity.type
_entity.pdbx_description
1 polymer ?
#
loop_
_entity_poly.entity_id
_entity_poly.type
_entity_poly.pdbx_seq_one_letter_code
_entity_poly.pdbx_strand_id
1 'polypeptide(L)'
;MLEKNPLKLAEYNFKDVELTYKIAKKLKLIELMCSRSIITGTPFIKVKSPIAALDIMYLKELHKLGFVANSNYNYNNNNPIEGAFVIEPKRGFYTDIFVLDFKSLYPSIIMTFNIDPFSINDKGTIIAPNGAKFLKEKAILPKLIEELYELRDLAKKENDSIKSYTLKITMNSFYGAMASAKSRFHNRDVGGAITSFGRFILNKAKEFAEDKGYDVIYGDTDSVFIKIPNLEHKSMEDKKKQGFELEKAFNEYFSLWVESEFCVKSYLKIEFEKIFSSFFIASKKRYVGYDEFSKKIMFTGMEAIRGDWTILAQNFQKELVNLIFAKESKENIQKFILNY
;
A
#
# COMPACT_ATOMS: atom_id res chain seq x y z
N MET A 1 4.82 30.39 36.32
CA MET A 1 3.96 31.42 35.68
C MET A 1 2.67 31.64 36.45
N LEU A 2 2.00 30.58 36.94
CA LEU A 2 0.75 30.66 37.69
C LEU A 2 0.77 31.67 38.86
N GLU A 3 1.78 31.60 39.73
CA GLU A 3 1.89 32.48 40.92
C GLU A 3 2.38 33.91 40.61
N LYS A 4 3.04 34.11 39.46
CA LYS A 4 3.71 35.38 39.12
C LYS A 4 2.92 36.23 38.13
N ASN A 5 2.18 35.62 37.20
CA ASN A 5 1.35 36.31 36.22
C ASN A 5 0.26 35.36 35.66
N PRO A 6 -0.88 35.23 36.37
CA PRO A 6 -1.96 34.32 35.97
C PRO A 6 -2.61 34.71 34.63
N LEU A 7 -2.64 36.00 34.28
CA LEU A 7 -3.16 36.48 32.99
C LEU A 7 -2.31 35.98 31.82
N LYS A 8 -0.97 36.07 31.93
CA LYS A 8 -0.06 35.55 30.90
C LYS A 8 -0.18 34.03 30.74
N LEU A 9 -0.46 33.30 31.82
CA LEU A 9 -0.74 31.87 31.74
C LEU A 9 -2.08 31.59 31.04
N ALA A 10 -3.12 32.39 31.31
CA ALA A 10 -4.40 32.27 30.63
C ALA A 10 -4.27 32.54 29.11
N GLU A 11 -3.49 33.55 28.71
CA GLU A 11 -3.16 33.82 27.30
C GLU A 11 -2.42 32.65 26.64
N TYR A 12 -1.44 32.07 27.34
CA TYR A 12 -0.71 30.90 26.88
C TYR A 12 -1.64 29.69 26.67
N ASN A 13 -2.51 29.39 27.65
CA ASN A 13 -3.48 28.30 27.55
C ASN A 13 -4.48 28.56 26.41
N PHE A 14 -5.00 29.78 26.27
CA PHE A 14 -5.86 30.16 25.16
C PHE A 14 -5.15 29.89 23.82
N LYS A 15 -3.85 30.20 23.72
CA LYS A 15 -3.07 29.95 22.52
C LYS A 15 -2.98 28.46 22.19
N ASP A 16 -2.78 27.59 23.18
CA ASP A 16 -2.74 26.14 22.97
C ASP A 16 -4.07 25.59 22.45
N VAL A 17 -5.19 26.05 22.98
CA VAL A 17 -6.54 25.70 22.50
C VAL A 17 -6.77 26.22 21.08
N GLU A 18 -6.40 27.48 20.81
CA GLU A 18 -6.53 28.10 19.49
C GLU A 18 -5.72 27.35 18.42
N LEU A 19 -4.47 27.00 18.75
CA LEU A 19 -3.59 26.25 17.84
C LEU A 19 -4.13 24.84 17.58
N THR A 20 -4.63 24.15 18.60
CA THR A 20 -5.24 22.82 18.47
C THR A 20 -6.44 22.88 17.51
N TYR A 21 -7.32 23.86 17.67
CA TYR A 21 -8.46 24.09 16.77
C TYR A 21 -8.00 24.39 15.34
N LYS A 22 -7.01 25.28 15.17
CA LYS A 22 -6.45 25.63 13.85
C LYS A 22 -5.86 24.42 13.13
N ILE A 23 -5.16 23.53 13.84
CA ILE A 23 -4.65 22.27 13.30
C ILE A 23 -5.82 21.37 12.86
N ALA A 24 -6.81 21.16 13.73
CA ALA A 24 -7.96 20.30 13.42
C ALA A 24 -8.74 20.80 12.20
N LYS A 25 -8.96 22.12 12.10
CA LYS A 25 -9.64 22.77 10.97
C LYS A 25 -8.82 22.70 9.69
N LYS A 26 -7.51 22.99 9.76
CA LYS A 26 -6.61 22.92 8.60
C LYS A 26 -6.53 21.51 8.02
N LEU A 27 -6.53 20.49 8.87
CA LEU A 27 -6.50 19.08 8.49
C LEU A 27 -7.88 18.47 8.23
N LYS A 28 -8.96 19.25 8.40
CA LYS A 28 -10.36 18.82 8.23
C LYS A 28 -10.68 17.52 8.99
N LEU A 29 -10.19 17.42 10.23
CA LEU A 29 -10.25 16.17 11.01
C LEU A 29 -11.69 15.79 11.38
N ILE A 30 -12.54 16.77 11.66
CA ILE A 30 -13.94 16.52 12.04
C ILE A 30 -14.71 16.00 10.82
N GLU A 31 -14.51 16.62 9.67
CA GLU A 31 -15.11 16.21 8.39
C GLU A 31 -14.67 14.80 8.01
N LEU A 32 -13.38 14.48 8.19
CA LEU A 32 -12.85 13.13 7.98
C LEU A 32 -13.52 12.11 8.92
N MET A 33 -13.69 12.45 10.20
CA MET A 33 -14.35 11.57 11.18
C MET A 33 -15.84 11.39 10.86
N CYS A 34 -16.54 12.46 10.48
CA CYS A 34 -17.94 12.38 10.03
C CYS A 34 -18.08 11.50 8.79
N SER A 35 -17.22 11.71 7.77
CA SER A 35 -17.21 10.91 6.54
C SER A 35 -17.02 9.43 6.84
N ARG A 36 -16.04 9.07 7.69
CA ARG A 36 -15.82 7.68 8.12
C ARG A 36 -17.03 7.09 8.85
N SER A 37 -17.67 7.86 9.73
CA SER A 37 -18.84 7.42 10.49
C SER A 37 -20.02 7.13 9.55
N ILE A 38 -20.29 8.03 8.60
CA ILE A 38 -21.35 7.88 7.60
C ILE A 38 -21.10 6.66 6.71
N ILE A 39 -19.88 6.49 6.20
CA ILE A 39 -19.53 5.39 5.29
C ILE A 39 -19.61 4.03 5.99
N THR A 40 -19.12 3.93 7.22
CA THR A 40 -18.98 2.64 7.92
C THR A 40 -20.15 2.30 8.84
N GLY A 41 -21.00 3.27 9.16
CA GLY A 41 -22.01 3.16 10.22
C GLY A 41 -21.42 3.15 11.64
N THR A 42 -20.10 3.33 11.79
CA THR A 42 -19.45 3.32 13.10
C THR A 42 -19.82 4.57 13.90
N PRO A 43 -20.21 4.46 15.19
CA PRO A 43 -20.42 5.61 16.04
C PRO A 43 -19.18 6.52 16.06
N PHE A 44 -19.39 7.83 16.10
CA PHE A 44 -18.32 8.83 16.00
C PHE A 44 -17.14 8.57 16.96
N ILE A 45 -17.44 8.14 18.19
CA ILE A 45 -16.43 7.81 19.21
C ILE A 45 -15.55 6.60 18.87
N LYS A 46 -16.05 5.66 18.04
CA LYS A 46 -15.34 4.44 17.62
C LYS A 46 -14.77 4.52 16.19
N VAL A 47 -14.95 5.65 15.49
CA VAL A 47 -14.64 5.78 14.06
C VAL A 47 -13.17 5.55 13.69
N LYS A 48 -12.28 5.64 14.69
CA LYS A 48 -10.85 5.35 14.56
C LYS A 48 -10.53 3.85 14.54
N SER A 49 -11.46 2.97 14.89
CA SER A 49 -11.26 1.52 14.96
C SER A 49 -11.63 0.84 13.63
N PRO A 50 -10.64 0.32 12.87
CA PRO A 50 -10.94 -0.48 11.67
C PRO A 50 -11.73 -1.75 11.97
N ILE A 51 -11.50 -2.35 13.14
CA ILE A 51 -12.20 -3.56 13.57
C ILE A 51 -13.69 -3.25 13.76
N ALA A 52 -14.03 -2.13 14.41
CA ALA A 52 -15.43 -1.75 14.60
C ALA A 52 -16.13 -1.46 13.27
N ALA A 53 -15.44 -0.80 12.33
CA ALA A 53 -15.95 -0.53 10.99
C ALA A 53 -16.22 -1.82 10.21
N LEU A 54 -15.25 -2.74 10.19
CA LEU A 54 -15.42 -4.05 9.57
C LEU A 54 -16.57 -4.82 10.25
N ASP A 55 -16.64 -4.82 11.58
CA ASP A 55 -17.65 -5.56 12.34
C ASP A 55 -19.07 -5.11 11.96
N ILE A 56 -19.33 -3.81 11.97
CA ILE A 56 -20.65 -3.25 11.64
C ILE A 56 -21.02 -3.54 10.19
N MET A 57 -20.12 -3.29 9.25
CA MET A 57 -20.39 -3.47 7.82
C MET A 57 -20.60 -4.95 7.48
N TYR A 58 -19.77 -5.84 8.03
CA TYR A 58 -19.86 -7.27 7.78
C TYR A 58 -21.09 -7.90 8.42
N LEU A 59 -21.39 -7.58 9.68
CA LEU A 59 -22.57 -8.12 10.39
C LEU A 59 -23.87 -7.72 9.71
N LYS A 60 -23.96 -6.49 9.18
CA LYS A 60 -25.13 -6.03 8.43
C LYS A 60 -25.42 -6.95 7.24
N GLU A 61 -24.40 -7.31 6.46
CA GLU A 61 -24.58 -8.20 5.30
C GLU A 61 -24.76 -9.67 5.73
N LEU A 62 -24.03 -10.12 6.75
CA LEU A 62 -24.18 -11.47 7.30
C LEU A 62 -25.60 -11.76 7.80
N HIS A 63 -26.20 -10.80 8.51
CA HIS A 63 -27.57 -10.92 9.03
C HIS A 63 -28.62 -10.92 7.92
N LYS A 64 -28.42 -10.18 6.82
CA LYS A 64 -29.30 -10.25 5.65
C LYS A 64 -29.33 -11.64 5.02
N LEU A 65 -28.23 -12.38 5.13
CA LEU A 65 -28.13 -13.77 4.68
C LEU A 65 -28.71 -14.78 5.69
N GLY A 66 -29.20 -14.33 6.85
CA GLY A 66 -29.76 -15.18 7.89
C GLY A 66 -28.71 -15.86 8.80
N PHE A 67 -27.45 -15.41 8.76
CA PHE A 67 -26.37 -15.95 9.56
C PHE A 67 -26.03 -15.03 10.74
N VAL A 68 -25.38 -15.59 11.75
CA VAL A 68 -24.85 -14.85 12.91
C VAL A 68 -23.34 -15.08 13.02
N ALA A 69 -22.60 -14.06 13.45
CA ALA A 69 -21.17 -14.20 13.68
C ALA A 69 -20.90 -14.86 15.04
N ASN A 70 -19.76 -15.52 15.16
CA ASN A 70 -19.30 -16.04 16.43
C ASN A 70 -18.94 -14.89 17.39
N SER A 71 -19.20 -15.09 18.68
CA SER A 71 -18.81 -14.17 19.76
C SER A 71 -17.42 -14.48 20.32
N ASN A 72 -16.89 -15.68 20.03
CA ASN A 72 -15.59 -16.12 20.51
C ASN A 72 -14.46 -15.49 19.68
N TYR A 73 -13.73 -14.57 20.31
CA TYR A 73 -12.42 -14.17 19.84
C TYR A 73 -11.47 -15.37 20.01
N ASN A 74 -10.95 -15.90 18.91
CA ASN A 74 -9.98 -16.99 18.91
C ASN A 74 -8.60 -16.51 19.42
N TYR A 75 -8.52 -16.15 20.70
CA TYR A 75 -7.27 -15.73 21.37
C TYR A 75 -6.19 -16.82 21.39
N ASN A 76 -6.56 -18.09 21.18
CA ASN A 76 -5.65 -19.23 21.27
C ASN A 76 -4.81 -19.46 20.00
N ASN A 77 -5.03 -18.70 18.92
CA ASN A 77 -4.30 -18.86 17.66
C ASN A 77 -3.39 -17.64 17.37
N ASN A 78 -2.56 -17.27 18.36
CA ASN A 78 -1.64 -16.11 18.29
C ASN A 78 -0.39 -16.33 17.41
N ASN A 79 -0.29 -17.46 16.70
CA ASN A 79 0.84 -17.69 15.82
C ASN A 79 0.82 -16.67 14.67
N PRO A 80 1.91 -15.94 14.44
CA PRO A 80 1.93 -14.85 13.48
C PRO A 80 1.59 -15.35 12.06
N ILE A 81 0.77 -14.58 11.36
CA ILE A 81 0.55 -14.76 9.92
C ILE A 81 1.82 -14.30 9.21
N GLU A 82 2.34 -15.13 8.31
CA GLU A 82 3.50 -14.75 7.52
C GLU A 82 3.17 -13.53 6.65
N GLY A 83 4.04 -12.51 6.74
CA GLY A 83 3.82 -11.20 6.16
C GLY A 83 4.04 -11.13 4.64
N ALA A 84 4.15 -9.90 4.15
CA ALA A 84 4.44 -9.60 2.76
C ALA A 84 5.81 -10.14 2.33
N PHE A 85 5.93 -10.51 1.05
CA PHE A 85 7.18 -10.92 0.44
C PHE A 85 7.93 -9.73 -0.16
N VAL A 86 9.26 -9.83 -0.10
CA VAL A 86 10.17 -8.87 -0.69
C VAL A 86 11.17 -9.67 -1.50
N ILE A 87 11.21 -9.42 -2.81
CA ILE A 87 12.21 -10.01 -3.70
C ILE A 87 13.58 -9.50 -3.24
N GLU A 88 14.55 -10.41 -3.13
CA GLU A 88 15.92 -10.02 -2.74
C GLU A 88 16.46 -8.98 -3.72
N PRO A 89 16.91 -7.81 -3.23
CA PRO A 89 17.42 -6.78 -4.09
C PRO A 89 18.75 -7.21 -4.72
N LYS A 90 18.86 -7.09 -6.03
CA LYS A 90 20.16 -7.01 -6.72
C LYS A 90 20.77 -5.66 -6.31
N ARG A 91 21.68 -5.68 -5.34
CA ARG A 91 22.27 -4.46 -4.75
C ARG A 91 23.18 -3.78 -5.76
N GLY A 92 23.13 -2.46 -5.80
CA GLY A 92 24.00 -1.68 -6.66
C GLY A 92 23.38 -0.39 -7.14
N PHE A 93 24.08 0.21 -8.10
CA PHE A 93 23.65 1.39 -8.82
C PHE A 93 23.11 0.98 -10.18
N TYR A 94 21.96 1.53 -10.55
CA TYR A 94 21.25 1.24 -11.78
C TYR A 94 20.75 2.53 -12.42
N THR A 95 20.61 2.49 -13.74
CA THR A 95 19.88 3.49 -14.52
C THR A 95 18.63 2.83 -15.10
N ASP A 96 17.67 3.66 -15.51
CA ASP A 96 16.52 3.24 -16.31
C ASP A 96 15.64 2.15 -15.67
N ILE A 97 15.24 2.37 -14.42
CA ILE A 97 14.33 1.48 -13.71
C ILE A 97 12.89 1.95 -13.88
N PHE A 98 12.03 1.07 -14.39
CA PHE A 98 10.58 1.22 -14.31
C PHE A 98 10.06 0.62 -13.01
N VAL A 99 9.14 1.32 -12.37
CA VAL A 99 8.42 0.82 -11.19
C VAL A 99 6.97 0.63 -11.57
N LEU A 100 6.52 -0.63 -11.49
CA LEU A 100 5.11 -0.97 -11.61
C LEU A 100 4.58 -1.40 -10.24
N ASP A 101 3.42 -0.89 -9.86
CA ASP A 101 2.80 -1.09 -8.53
C ASP A 101 1.36 -1.60 -8.67
N PHE A 102 0.99 -2.62 -7.89
CA PHE A 102 -0.37 -3.13 -7.86
C PHE A 102 -1.28 -2.19 -7.08
N LYS A 103 -2.28 -1.65 -7.78
CA LYS A 103 -3.29 -0.80 -7.18
C LYS A 103 -4.06 -1.57 -6.12
N SER A 104 -3.76 -1.25 -4.85
CA SER A 104 -4.47 -1.81 -3.69
C SER A 104 -4.50 -3.35 -3.74
N LEU A 105 -3.31 -3.94 -3.79
CA LEU A 105 -3.09 -5.37 -4.00
C LEU A 105 -3.96 -6.28 -3.10
N TYR A 106 -4.00 -6.03 -1.79
CA TYR A 106 -4.77 -6.90 -0.89
C TYR A 106 -6.28 -6.83 -1.12
N PRO A 107 -6.91 -5.65 -1.24
CA PRO A 107 -8.29 -5.55 -1.71
C PRO A 107 -8.55 -6.26 -3.05
N SER A 108 -7.66 -6.14 -4.04
CA SER A 108 -7.85 -6.79 -5.34
C SER A 108 -7.69 -8.31 -5.27
N ILE A 109 -6.78 -8.83 -4.45
CA ILE A 109 -6.67 -10.27 -4.13
C ILE A 109 -7.95 -10.80 -3.50
N ILE A 110 -8.49 -10.08 -2.50
CA ILE A 110 -9.74 -10.47 -1.83
C ILE A 110 -10.88 -10.60 -2.85
N MET A 111 -11.04 -9.62 -3.74
CA MET A 111 -12.07 -9.65 -4.77
C MET A 111 -11.83 -10.75 -5.82
N THR A 112 -10.58 -10.91 -6.27
CA THR A 112 -10.22 -11.87 -7.33
C THR A 112 -10.44 -13.31 -6.88
N PHE A 113 -9.95 -13.67 -5.70
CA PHE A 113 -9.94 -15.06 -5.22
C PHE A 113 -11.05 -15.34 -4.20
N ASN A 114 -12.05 -14.46 -4.14
CA ASN A 114 -13.22 -14.56 -3.26
C ASN A 114 -12.86 -14.85 -1.79
N ILE A 115 -11.80 -14.22 -1.27
CA ILE A 115 -11.25 -14.51 0.05
C ILE A 115 -12.13 -13.89 1.12
N ASP A 116 -12.83 -14.72 1.89
CA ASP A 116 -13.81 -14.26 2.87
C ASP A 116 -13.96 -15.29 4.00
N PRO A 117 -14.13 -14.86 5.27
CA PRO A 117 -14.44 -15.78 6.36
C PRO A 117 -15.71 -16.61 6.14
N PHE A 118 -16.64 -16.13 5.31
CA PHE A 118 -17.86 -16.87 4.95
C PHE A 118 -17.65 -17.86 3.78
N SER A 119 -16.66 -17.64 2.93
CA SER A 119 -16.42 -18.47 1.73
C SER A 119 -15.41 -19.61 1.97
N ILE A 120 -14.64 -19.59 3.07
CA ILE A 120 -13.68 -20.64 3.41
C ILE A 120 -14.39 -21.99 3.63
N ASN A 121 -14.00 -23.02 2.86
CA ASN A 121 -14.65 -24.32 2.86
C ASN A 121 -13.78 -25.40 2.22
N ASP A 122 -13.77 -26.62 2.77
CA ASP A 122 -12.99 -27.75 2.22
C ASP A 122 -13.40 -28.17 0.80
N LYS A 123 -14.65 -27.88 0.41
CA LYS A 123 -15.18 -28.09 -0.95
C LYS A 123 -14.89 -26.92 -1.90
N GLY A 124 -14.17 -25.90 -1.43
CA GLY A 124 -13.76 -24.75 -2.23
C GLY A 124 -12.85 -25.17 -3.40
N THR A 125 -13.07 -24.56 -4.56
CA THR A 125 -12.28 -24.80 -5.77
C THR A 125 -11.14 -23.79 -5.93
N ILE A 126 -11.20 -22.64 -5.25
CA ILE A 126 -10.11 -21.68 -5.22
C ILE A 126 -9.16 -22.11 -4.11
N ILE A 127 -7.99 -22.64 -4.49
CA ILE A 127 -6.97 -23.11 -3.56
C ILE A 127 -5.89 -22.03 -3.45
N ALA A 128 -5.77 -21.44 -2.26
CA ALA A 128 -4.72 -20.47 -1.98
C ALA A 128 -3.36 -21.16 -1.83
N PRO A 129 -2.23 -20.45 -2.03
CA PRO A 129 -0.90 -21.05 -1.89
C PRO A 129 -0.60 -21.59 -0.48
N ASN A 130 -1.29 -21.10 0.56
CA ASN A 130 -1.22 -21.66 1.91
C ASN A 130 -2.10 -22.91 2.12
N GLY A 131 -2.79 -23.40 1.09
CA GLY A 131 -3.67 -24.57 1.13
C GLY A 131 -5.13 -24.27 1.51
N ALA A 132 -5.46 -23.05 1.93
CA ALA A 132 -6.82 -22.67 2.26
C ALA A 132 -7.73 -22.72 1.02
N LYS A 133 -8.95 -23.20 1.19
CA LYS A 133 -9.91 -23.40 0.08
C LYS A 133 -11.09 -22.48 0.23
N PHE A 134 -11.47 -21.82 -0.87
CA PHE A 134 -12.58 -20.88 -0.91
C PHE A 134 -13.59 -21.27 -1.98
N LEU A 135 -14.88 -21.07 -1.68
CA LEU A 135 -15.97 -21.18 -2.65
C LEU A 135 -15.86 -20.04 -3.68
N LYS A 136 -16.30 -20.27 -4.94
CA LYS A 136 -16.38 -19.23 -5.98
C LYS A 136 -17.54 -18.26 -5.77
N GLU A 137 -18.63 -18.77 -5.23
CA GLU A 137 -19.85 -18.04 -4.92
C GLU A 137 -19.99 -17.89 -3.41
N LYS A 138 -20.87 -16.97 -2.97
CA LYS A 138 -21.15 -16.65 -1.55
C LYS A 138 -19.96 -16.01 -0.82
N ALA A 139 -19.85 -14.69 -0.93
CA ALA A 139 -18.93 -13.93 -0.10
C ALA A 139 -19.49 -12.57 0.26
N ILE A 140 -19.09 -12.08 1.43
CA ILE A 140 -19.49 -10.78 1.96
C ILE A 140 -18.40 -9.75 1.73
N LEU A 141 -17.16 -10.05 2.12
CA LEU A 141 -16.07 -9.08 2.05
C LEU A 141 -15.71 -8.62 0.62
N PRO A 142 -15.59 -9.50 -0.39
CA PRO A 142 -15.37 -9.10 -1.77
C PRO A 142 -16.39 -8.08 -2.26
N LYS A 143 -17.68 -8.34 -2.00
CA LYS A 143 -18.77 -7.45 -2.37
C LYS A 143 -18.72 -6.11 -1.63
N LEU A 144 -18.44 -6.12 -0.33
CA LEU A 144 -18.25 -4.89 0.45
C LEU A 144 -17.10 -4.03 -0.10
N ILE A 145 -15.99 -4.66 -0.48
CA ILE A 145 -14.85 -3.95 -1.07
C ILE A 145 -15.21 -3.39 -2.45
N GLU A 146 -15.92 -4.15 -3.29
CA GLU A 146 -16.40 -3.70 -4.60
C GLU A 146 -17.31 -2.47 -4.48
N GLU A 147 -18.30 -2.50 -3.59
CA GLU A 147 -19.17 -1.35 -3.30
C GLU A 147 -18.36 -0.11 -2.83
N LEU A 148 -17.35 -0.31 -1.98
CA LEU A 148 -16.47 0.77 -1.54
C LEU A 148 -15.61 1.35 -2.67
N TYR A 149 -15.20 0.54 -3.64
CA TYR A 149 -14.50 1.00 -4.83
C TYR A 149 -15.40 1.86 -5.72
N GLU A 150 -16.62 1.41 -5.98
CA GLU A 150 -17.59 2.16 -6.79
C GLU A 150 -17.90 3.52 -6.16
N LEU A 151 -18.16 3.53 -4.85
CA LEU A 151 -18.35 4.77 -4.08
C LEU A 151 -17.13 5.70 -4.15
N ARG A 152 -15.92 5.12 -4.21
CA ARG A 152 -14.69 5.91 -4.29
C ARG A 152 -14.51 6.53 -5.65
N ASP A 153 -14.83 5.81 -6.70
CA ASP A 153 -14.74 6.33 -8.06
C ASP A 153 -15.81 7.41 -8.31
N LEU A 154 -17.00 7.26 -7.73
CA LEU A 154 -18.00 8.34 -7.68
C LEU A 154 -17.47 9.57 -6.93
N ALA A 155 -16.91 9.38 -5.72
CA ALA A 155 -16.35 10.48 -4.94
C ALA A 155 -15.22 11.22 -5.68
N LYS A 156 -14.41 10.51 -6.47
CA LYS A 156 -13.40 11.14 -7.34
C LYS A 156 -14.02 11.97 -8.46
N LYS A 157 -15.07 11.46 -9.12
CA LYS A 157 -15.81 12.20 -10.16
C LYS A 157 -16.46 13.47 -9.60
N GLU A 158 -16.94 13.40 -8.37
CA GLU A 158 -17.52 14.53 -7.62
C GLU A 158 -16.46 15.48 -7.04
N ASN A 159 -15.16 15.19 -7.20
CA ASN A 159 -14.04 15.91 -6.58
C ASN A 159 -14.11 15.97 -5.03
N ASP A 160 -14.80 15.01 -4.39
CA ASP A 160 -14.81 14.86 -2.94
C ASP A 160 -13.56 14.12 -2.46
N SER A 161 -12.50 14.91 -2.24
CA SER A 161 -11.21 14.43 -1.75
C SER A 161 -11.29 13.74 -0.38
N ILE A 162 -12.18 14.19 0.52
CA ILE A 162 -12.31 13.64 1.88
C ILE A 162 -12.95 12.27 1.82
N LYS A 163 -14.05 12.13 1.09
CA LYS A 163 -14.75 10.85 0.90
C LYS A 163 -13.88 9.86 0.14
N SER A 164 -13.21 10.29 -0.94
CA SER A 164 -12.29 9.44 -1.71
C SER A 164 -11.11 8.93 -0.86
N TYR A 165 -10.54 9.80 -0.01
CA TYR A 165 -9.50 9.42 0.93
C TYR A 165 -10.03 8.47 2.00
N THR A 166 -11.21 8.75 2.55
CA THR A 166 -11.87 7.91 3.55
C THR A 166 -12.12 6.50 3.06
N LEU A 167 -12.67 6.36 1.85
CA LEU A 167 -12.93 5.05 1.25
C LEU A 167 -11.63 4.27 1.02
N LYS A 168 -10.55 4.95 0.54
CA LYS A 168 -9.22 4.34 0.37
C LYS A 168 -8.71 3.76 1.70
N ILE A 169 -8.69 4.56 2.76
CA ILE A 169 -8.15 4.13 4.06
C ILE A 169 -9.02 3.04 4.71
N THR A 170 -10.34 3.09 4.53
CA THR A 170 -11.26 2.06 5.03
C THR A 170 -10.97 0.72 4.37
N MET A 171 -10.92 0.64 3.03
CA MET A 171 -10.60 -0.59 2.30
C MET A 171 -9.24 -1.18 2.69
N ASN A 172 -8.19 -0.36 2.73
CA ASN A 172 -6.85 -0.81 3.12
C ASN A 172 -6.81 -1.34 4.56
N SER A 173 -7.68 -0.83 5.43
CA SER A 173 -7.74 -1.23 6.83
C SER A 173 -8.49 -2.54 7.07
N PHE A 174 -9.33 -3.01 6.13
CA PHE A 174 -10.11 -4.25 6.30
C PHE A 174 -9.24 -5.49 6.37
N TYR A 175 -8.18 -5.58 5.55
CA TYR A 175 -7.17 -6.63 5.70
C TYR A 175 -6.58 -6.64 7.12
N GLY A 176 -6.10 -5.48 7.58
CA GLY A 176 -5.49 -5.37 8.92
C GLY A 176 -6.49 -5.70 10.04
N ALA A 177 -7.75 -5.31 9.87
CA ALA A 177 -8.83 -5.66 10.79
C ALA A 177 -9.08 -7.18 10.82
N MET A 178 -9.13 -7.86 9.67
CA MET A 178 -9.28 -9.32 9.61
C MET A 178 -8.07 -10.09 10.15
N ALA A 179 -6.86 -9.62 9.84
CA ALA A 179 -5.63 -10.25 10.30
C ALA A 179 -5.39 -10.08 11.81
N SER A 180 -6.07 -9.12 12.45
CA SER A 180 -5.97 -8.87 13.89
C SER A 180 -6.68 -9.95 14.70
N ALA A 181 -5.97 -10.57 15.65
CA ALA A 181 -6.55 -11.51 16.61
C ALA A 181 -7.69 -10.90 17.48
N LYS A 182 -7.79 -9.57 17.53
CA LYS A 182 -8.87 -8.84 18.21
C LYS A 182 -10.16 -8.75 17.38
N SER A 183 -10.15 -9.17 16.12
CA SER A 183 -11.36 -9.25 15.30
C SER A 183 -12.04 -10.59 15.50
N ARG A 184 -13.38 -10.58 15.60
CA ARG A 184 -14.16 -11.84 15.62
C ARG A 184 -14.06 -12.63 14.32
N PHE A 185 -13.71 -11.95 13.23
CA PHE A 185 -13.50 -12.54 11.91
C PHE A 185 -12.05 -13.00 11.70
N HIS A 186 -11.23 -12.98 12.75
CA HIS A 186 -9.87 -13.46 12.65
C HIS A 186 -9.82 -14.93 12.27
N ASN A 187 -9.21 -15.20 11.12
CA ASN A 187 -8.91 -16.53 10.66
C ASN A 187 -7.53 -16.51 9.98
N ARG A 188 -6.63 -17.38 10.44
CA ARG A 188 -5.25 -17.44 9.95
C ARG A 188 -5.17 -17.94 8.52
N ASP A 189 -6.06 -18.85 8.13
CA ASP A 189 -6.12 -19.37 6.76
C ASP A 189 -6.60 -18.29 5.79
N VAL A 190 -7.57 -17.48 6.20
CA VAL A 190 -8.08 -16.33 5.43
C VAL A 190 -7.01 -15.24 5.31
N GLY A 191 -6.43 -14.79 6.43
CA GLY A 191 -5.40 -13.75 6.41
C GLY A 191 -4.12 -14.21 5.71
N GLY A 192 -3.72 -15.46 5.93
CA GLY A 192 -2.59 -16.11 5.27
C GLY A 192 -2.82 -16.37 3.78
N ALA A 193 -4.06 -16.59 3.34
CA ALA A 193 -4.38 -16.70 1.91
C ALA A 193 -4.11 -15.37 1.21
N ILE A 194 -4.51 -14.24 1.80
CA ILE A 194 -4.26 -12.91 1.22
C ILE A 194 -2.75 -12.66 1.08
N THR A 195 -1.98 -12.87 2.15
CA THR A 195 -0.54 -12.64 2.08
C THR A 195 0.12 -13.62 1.13
N SER A 196 -0.19 -14.91 1.18
CA SER A 196 0.40 -15.93 0.29
C SER A 196 0.10 -15.69 -1.19
N PHE A 197 -1.13 -15.29 -1.54
CA PHE A 197 -1.43 -14.82 -2.90
C PHE A 197 -0.62 -13.58 -3.27
N GLY A 198 -0.45 -12.62 -2.37
CA GLY A 198 0.38 -11.44 -2.62
C GLY A 198 1.82 -11.82 -3.00
N ARG A 199 2.40 -12.78 -2.28
CA ARG A 199 3.75 -13.31 -2.58
C ARG A 199 3.79 -14.04 -3.92
N PHE A 200 2.77 -14.85 -4.18
CA PHE A 200 2.65 -15.61 -5.42
C PHE A 200 2.51 -14.70 -6.64
N ILE A 201 1.67 -13.67 -6.55
CA ILE A 201 1.48 -12.66 -7.59
C ILE A 201 2.77 -11.89 -7.84
N LEU A 202 3.49 -11.50 -6.78
CA LEU A 202 4.75 -10.79 -6.93
C LEU A 202 5.82 -11.64 -7.65
N ASN A 203 5.88 -12.95 -7.35
CA ASN A 203 6.72 -13.88 -8.09
C ASN A 203 6.27 -14.09 -9.54
N LYS A 204 4.96 -14.20 -9.80
CA LYS A 204 4.42 -14.27 -11.17
C LYS A 204 4.73 -13.02 -11.98
N ALA A 205 4.67 -11.84 -11.36
CA ALA A 205 5.05 -10.59 -11.99
C ALA A 205 6.54 -10.56 -12.34
N LYS A 206 7.39 -11.10 -11.45
CA LYS A 206 8.82 -11.26 -11.71
C LYS A 206 9.07 -12.22 -12.89
N GLU A 207 8.49 -13.42 -12.86
CA GLU A 207 8.61 -14.42 -13.93
C GLU A 207 8.20 -13.83 -15.28
N PHE A 208 7.05 -13.16 -15.34
CA PHE A 208 6.57 -12.53 -16.57
C PHE A 208 7.50 -11.43 -17.11
N ALA A 209 8.13 -10.65 -16.23
CA ALA A 209 9.12 -9.66 -16.63
C ALA A 209 10.38 -10.31 -17.21
N GLU A 210 10.87 -11.36 -16.55
CA GLU A 210 12.05 -12.12 -16.97
C GLU A 210 11.80 -12.85 -18.29
N ASP A 211 10.61 -13.41 -18.50
CA ASP A 211 10.17 -14.04 -19.77
C ASP A 211 10.14 -13.04 -20.95
N LYS A 212 9.88 -11.76 -20.67
CA LYS A 212 9.99 -10.68 -21.67
C LYS A 212 11.43 -10.20 -21.89
N GLY A 213 12.41 -10.80 -21.22
CA GLY A 213 13.83 -10.43 -21.31
C GLY A 213 14.22 -9.22 -20.47
N TYR A 214 13.41 -8.84 -19.48
CA TYR A 214 13.73 -7.74 -18.58
C TYR A 214 14.33 -8.21 -17.26
N ASP A 215 15.28 -7.43 -16.75
CA ASP A 215 15.91 -7.71 -15.46
C ASP A 215 15.09 -7.13 -14.31
N VAL A 216 14.56 -7.99 -13.44
CA VAL A 216 13.96 -7.54 -12.17
C VAL A 216 15.05 -7.32 -11.13
N ILE A 217 15.15 -6.08 -10.64
CA ILE A 217 16.17 -5.64 -9.69
C ILE A 217 15.70 -5.79 -8.25
N TYR A 218 14.41 -5.52 -8.01
CA TYR A 218 13.82 -5.53 -6.68
C TYR A 218 12.29 -5.67 -6.78
N GLY A 219 11.66 -6.04 -5.68
CA GLY A 219 10.21 -5.94 -5.53
C GLY A 219 9.82 -5.90 -4.07
N ASP A 220 8.89 -5.01 -3.73
CA ASP A 220 8.40 -4.80 -2.37
C ASP A 220 6.90 -4.91 -2.32
N THR A 221 6.40 -6.03 -1.77
CA THR A 221 4.98 -6.30 -1.47
C THR A 221 4.05 -6.28 -2.70
N ASP A 222 3.85 -5.12 -3.29
CA ASP A 222 2.98 -4.78 -4.41
C ASP A 222 3.71 -4.11 -5.58
N SER A 223 5.02 -3.86 -5.46
CA SER A 223 5.80 -3.20 -6.51
C SER A 223 6.90 -4.09 -7.11
N VAL A 224 7.18 -3.90 -8.39
CA VAL A 224 8.27 -4.54 -9.13
C VAL A 224 9.15 -3.48 -9.80
N PHE A 225 10.46 -3.60 -9.61
CA PHE A 225 11.47 -2.70 -10.13
C PHE A 225 12.20 -3.39 -11.27
N ILE A 226 11.96 -2.91 -12.49
CA ILE A 226 12.40 -3.56 -13.72
C ILE A 226 13.40 -2.66 -14.42
N LYS A 227 14.61 -3.17 -14.67
CA LYS A 227 15.61 -2.49 -15.48
C LYS A 227 15.25 -2.62 -16.94
N ILE A 228 15.12 -1.48 -17.62
CA ILE A 228 14.80 -1.44 -19.04
C ILE A 228 16.07 -1.13 -19.82
N PRO A 229 16.49 -1.99 -20.77
CA PRO A 229 17.66 -1.74 -21.58
C PRO A 229 17.44 -0.56 -22.54
N ASN A 230 18.51 0.20 -22.80
CA ASN A 230 18.57 1.25 -23.82
C ASN A 230 17.50 2.35 -23.65
N LEU A 231 17.21 2.74 -22.41
CA LEU A 231 16.25 3.80 -22.14
C LEU A 231 16.91 5.20 -22.12
N GLU A 232 18.20 5.31 -21.75
CA GLU A 232 18.93 6.58 -21.57
C GLU A 232 18.76 7.58 -22.73
N HIS A 233 18.78 7.10 -23.98
CA HIS A 233 18.70 7.93 -25.18
C HIS A 233 17.27 8.24 -25.65
N LYS A 234 16.25 7.64 -25.01
CA LYS A 234 14.85 7.84 -25.40
C LYS A 234 14.29 9.13 -24.84
N SER A 235 13.38 9.75 -25.60
CA SER A 235 12.61 10.88 -25.10
C SER A 235 11.73 10.46 -23.93
N MET A 236 11.36 11.40 -23.06
CA MET A 236 10.44 11.09 -21.94
C MET A 236 9.08 10.57 -22.41
N GLU A 237 8.64 10.94 -23.60
CA GLU A 237 7.39 10.46 -24.19
C GLU A 237 7.49 8.99 -24.61
N ASP A 238 8.60 8.60 -25.25
CA ASP A 238 8.87 7.20 -25.62
C ASP A 238 9.01 6.32 -24.38
N LYS A 239 9.69 6.82 -23.34
CA LYS A 239 9.82 6.12 -22.05
C LYS A 239 8.44 5.83 -21.45
N LYS A 240 7.57 6.84 -21.42
CA LYS A 240 6.20 6.70 -20.93
C LYS A 240 5.40 5.71 -21.76
N LYS A 241 5.47 5.81 -23.08
CA LYS A 241 4.78 4.90 -24.00
C LYS A 241 5.18 3.44 -23.73
N GLN A 242 6.48 3.15 -23.65
CA GLN A 242 6.97 1.81 -23.35
C GLN A 242 6.51 1.32 -21.96
N GLY A 243 6.50 2.19 -20.96
CA GLY A 243 6.02 1.87 -19.62
C GLY A 243 4.52 1.51 -19.59
N PHE A 244 3.68 2.27 -20.29
CA PHE A 244 2.24 1.98 -20.40
C PHE A 244 1.95 0.74 -21.26
N GLU A 245 2.75 0.47 -22.29
CA GLU A 245 2.68 -0.78 -23.05
C GLU A 245 3.01 -1.99 -22.17
N LEU A 246 4.03 -1.85 -21.31
CA LEU A 246 4.39 -2.88 -20.34
C LEU A 246 3.26 -3.08 -19.31
N GLU A 247 2.73 -2.00 -18.74
CA GLU A 247 1.57 -2.03 -17.82
C GLU A 247 0.40 -2.81 -18.45
N LYS A 248 0.04 -2.49 -19.70
CA LYS A 248 -1.02 -3.18 -20.43
C LYS A 248 -0.74 -4.67 -20.56
N ALA A 249 0.48 -5.04 -20.95
CA ALA A 249 0.87 -6.44 -21.10
C ALA A 249 0.80 -7.21 -19.77
N PHE A 250 1.22 -6.61 -18.65
CA PHE A 250 1.06 -7.21 -17.32
C PHE A 250 -0.40 -7.43 -16.96
N ASN A 251 -1.25 -6.43 -17.17
CA ASN A 251 -2.68 -6.53 -16.84
C ASN A 251 -3.40 -7.58 -17.69
N GLU A 252 -3.06 -7.70 -18.98
CA GLU A 252 -3.56 -8.77 -19.85
C GLU A 252 -3.08 -10.15 -19.38
N TYR A 253 -1.80 -10.30 -19.05
CA TYR A 253 -1.25 -11.53 -18.50
C TYR A 253 -1.97 -11.97 -17.22
N PHE A 254 -2.12 -11.09 -16.24
CA PHE A 254 -2.80 -11.41 -14.98
C PHE A 254 -4.27 -11.74 -15.19
N SER A 255 -4.95 -11.08 -16.13
CA SER A 255 -6.34 -11.40 -16.46
C SER A 255 -6.48 -12.82 -17.00
N LEU A 256 -5.66 -13.18 -18.00
CA LEU A 256 -5.67 -14.50 -18.61
C LEU A 256 -5.22 -15.61 -17.65
N TRP A 257 -4.18 -15.37 -16.85
CA TRP A 257 -3.68 -16.33 -15.88
C TRP A 257 -4.73 -16.63 -14.80
N VAL A 258 -5.37 -15.60 -14.23
CA VAL A 258 -6.42 -15.81 -13.21
C VAL A 258 -7.61 -16.57 -13.81
N GLU A 259 -8.05 -16.22 -15.01
CA GLU A 259 -9.18 -16.86 -15.67
C GLU A 259 -8.87 -18.33 -16.01
N SER A 260 -7.68 -18.61 -16.53
CA SER A 260 -7.28 -19.98 -16.87
C SER A 260 -7.08 -20.88 -15.65
N GLU A 261 -6.40 -20.40 -14.60
CA GLU A 261 -6.03 -21.21 -13.45
C GLU A 261 -7.18 -21.37 -12.44
N PHE A 262 -7.96 -20.31 -12.21
CA PHE A 262 -8.99 -20.28 -11.15
C PHE A 262 -10.42 -20.21 -11.71
N CYS A 263 -10.59 -19.91 -12.99
CA CYS A 263 -11.88 -19.63 -13.65
C CYS A 263 -12.73 -18.64 -12.85
N VAL A 264 -12.11 -17.49 -12.54
CA VAL A 264 -12.72 -16.32 -11.90
C VAL A 264 -12.27 -15.05 -12.61
N LYS A 265 -12.99 -13.95 -12.40
CA LYS A 265 -12.62 -12.64 -12.95
C LYS A 265 -11.45 -12.06 -12.15
N SER A 266 -10.42 -11.59 -12.87
CA SER A 266 -9.33 -10.84 -12.25
C SER A 266 -9.76 -9.41 -11.89
N TYR A 267 -9.47 -9.01 -10.66
CA TYR A 267 -9.52 -7.62 -10.21
C TYR A 267 -8.11 -7.05 -9.97
N LEU A 268 -7.07 -7.82 -10.26
CA LEU A 268 -5.68 -7.38 -10.16
C LEU A 268 -5.42 -6.30 -11.21
N LYS A 269 -4.86 -5.19 -10.77
CA LYS A 269 -4.43 -4.11 -11.66
C LYS A 269 -3.07 -3.60 -11.22
N ILE A 270 -2.09 -3.67 -12.12
CA ILE A 270 -0.80 -3.03 -11.96
C ILE A 270 -0.82 -1.68 -12.70
N GLU A 271 -0.17 -0.68 -12.13
CA GLU A 271 -0.05 0.68 -12.68
C GLU A 271 1.44 1.03 -12.81
N PHE A 272 1.82 1.65 -13.93
CA PHE A 272 3.16 2.18 -14.15
C PHE A 272 3.31 3.50 -13.41
N GLU A 273 4.04 3.49 -12.31
CA GLU A 273 4.08 4.62 -11.38
C GLU A 273 5.28 5.55 -11.56
N LYS A 274 6.48 5.00 -11.80
CA LYS A 274 7.73 5.78 -11.72
C LYS A 274 8.75 5.36 -12.75
N ILE A 275 9.63 6.30 -13.09
CA ILE A 275 10.83 6.08 -13.88
C ILE A 275 12.02 6.62 -13.10
N PHE A 276 12.89 5.73 -12.62
CA PHE A 276 14.14 6.15 -12.01
C PHE A 276 15.25 6.17 -13.05
N SER A 277 15.73 7.37 -13.41
CA SER A 277 16.89 7.51 -14.31
C SER A 277 18.21 7.24 -13.60
N SER A 278 18.28 7.50 -12.29
CA SER A 278 19.34 7.04 -11.39
C SER A 278 18.72 6.36 -10.18
N PHE A 279 19.20 5.17 -9.85
CA PHE A 279 18.65 4.36 -8.77
C PHE A 279 19.77 3.64 -8.01
N PHE A 280 19.71 3.69 -6.69
CA PHE A 280 20.61 2.96 -5.81
C PHE A 280 19.80 2.18 -4.78
N ILE A 281 20.07 0.89 -4.66
CA ILE A 281 19.47 0.03 -3.64
C ILE A 281 20.54 -0.65 -2.81
N ALA A 282 20.51 -0.38 -1.50
CA ALA A 282 21.46 -0.93 -0.54
C ALA A 282 20.96 -2.26 0.05
N SER A 283 19.67 -2.35 0.35
CA SER A 283 19.02 -3.54 0.90
C SER A 283 17.50 -3.43 0.82
N LYS A 284 16.78 -4.43 1.33
CA LYS A 284 15.31 -4.45 1.39
C LYS A 284 14.79 -3.17 2.04
N LYS A 285 13.83 -2.51 1.36
CA LYS A 285 13.22 -1.24 1.79
C LYS A 285 14.22 -0.10 2.04
N ARG A 286 15.45 -0.17 1.49
CA ARG A 286 16.48 0.87 1.60
C ARG A 286 17.05 1.21 0.22
N TYR A 287 16.43 2.19 -0.42
CA TYR A 287 16.83 2.66 -1.75
C TYR A 287 16.59 4.15 -1.93
N VAL A 288 17.24 4.70 -2.94
CA VAL A 288 17.06 6.08 -3.38
C VAL A 288 17.06 6.14 -4.90
N GLY A 289 16.20 6.97 -5.48
CA GLY A 289 16.14 7.14 -6.93
C GLY A 289 15.66 8.51 -7.36
N TYR A 290 16.16 9.01 -8.49
CA TYR A 290 15.67 10.23 -9.12
C TYR A 290 14.49 9.88 -10.01
N ASP A 291 13.28 10.25 -9.58
CA ASP A 291 12.05 9.97 -10.32
C ASP A 291 11.79 11.07 -11.36
N GLU A 292 11.77 10.68 -12.63
CA GLU A 292 11.54 11.57 -13.77
C GLU A 292 10.11 12.13 -13.79
N PHE A 293 9.13 11.45 -13.19
CA PHE A 293 7.75 11.96 -13.15
C PHE A 293 7.60 13.12 -12.19
N SER A 294 8.06 12.95 -10.94
CA SER A 294 8.02 14.01 -9.93
C SER A 294 9.18 15.00 -10.04
N LYS A 295 10.22 14.68 -10.81
CA LYS A 295 11.49 15.44 -10.94
C LYS A 295 12.18 15.64 -9.60
N LYS A 296 12.18 14.60 -8.77
CA LYS A 296 12.69 14.66 -7.39
C LYS A 296 13.43 13.38 -7.04
N ILE A 297 14.40 13.52 -6.14
CA ILE A 297 15.05 12.39 -5.49
C ILE A 297 14.14 11.84 -4.40
N MET A 298 13.79 10.57 -4.51
CA MET A 298 12.95 9.85 -3.58
C MET A 298 13.80 8.92 -2.72
N PHE A 299 13.78 9.13 -1.41
CA PHE A 299 14.43 8.25 -0.44
C PHE A 299 13.39 7.30 0.16
N THR A 300 13.73 6.02 0.28
CA THR A 300 12.91 5.01 0.97
C THR A 300 13.76 4.27 1.99
N GLY A 301 13.38 4.36 3.27
CA GLY A 301 14.04 3.73 4.42
C GLY A 301 15.49 4.16 4.72
N MET A 302 16.07 5.04 3.89
CA MET A 302 17.40 5.60 4.05
C MET A 302 17.48 6.54 5.26
N GLU A 303 18.68 6.71 5.81
CA GLU A 303 18.99 7.58 6.95
C GLU A 303 18.44 9.01 6.77
N ALA A 304 18.47 9.54 5.54
CA ALA A 304 17.98 10.85 5.12
C ALA A 304 16.54 11.21 5.54
N ILE A 305 15.69 10.20 5.77
CA ILE A 305 14.26 10.38 6.10
C ILE A 305 13.89 9.75 7.45
N ARG A 306 14.87 9.31 8.21
CA ARG A 306 14.69 8.60 9.47
C ARG A 306 14.85 9.54 10.66
N GLY A 307 13.79 9.67 11.47
CA GLY A 307 13.76 10.55 12.63
C GLY A 307 14.70 10.15 13.78
N ASP A 308 15.20 8.91 13.77
CA ASP A 308 16.18 8.38 14.72
C ASP A 308 17.64 8.67 14.34
N TRP A 309 17.88 9.41 13.25
CA TRP A 309 19.21 9.82 12.80
C TRP A 309 19.47 11.31 13.01
N THR A 310 20.75 11.68 13.14
CA THR A 310 21.14 13.08 13.31
C THR A 310 20.80 13.92 12.07
N ILE A 311 20.47 15.19 12.28
CA ILE A 311 20.22 16.15 11.18
C ILE A 311 21.44 16.23 10.25
N LEU A 312 22.65 16.16 10.83
CA LEU A 312 23.91 16.11 10.07
C LEU A 312 23.95 14.93 9.09
N ALA A 313 23.70 13.70 9.56
CA ALA A 313 23.71 12.52 8.70
C ALA A 313 22.60 12.58 7.64
N GLN A 314 21.44 13.12 7.98
CA GLN A 314 20.34 13.29 7.04
C GLN A 314 20.71 14.25 5.90
N ASN A 315 21.30 15.40 6.23
CA ASN A 315 21.69 16.41 5.25
C ASN A 315 22.87 15.93 4.42
N PHE A 316 23.89 15.36 5.05
CA PHE A 316 25.03 14.76 4.38
C PHE A 316 24.59 13.76 3.30
N GLN A 317 23.71 12.81 3.65
CA GLN A 317 23.24 11.81 2.70
C GLN A 317 22.43 12.44 1.55
N LYS A 318 21.60 13.45 1.82
CA LYS A 318 20.83 14.14 0.77
C LYS A 318 21.74 14.85 -0.22
N GLU A 319 22.72 15.61 0.28
CA GLU A 319 23.67 16.36 -0.53
C GLU A 319 24.59 15.42 -1.32
N LEU A 320 25.11 14.37 -0.68
CA LEU A 320 25.96 13.38 -1.35
C LEU A 320 25.21 12.70 -2.51
N VAL A 321 23.96 12.29 -2.30
CA VAL A 321 23.15 11.68 -3.36
C VAL A 321 22.85 12.67 -4.48
N ASN A 322 22.57 13.94 -4.16
CA ASN A 322 22.39 14.98 -5.18
C ASN A 322 23.61 15.08 -6.09
N LEU A 323 24.83 15.12 -5.52
CA LEU A 323 26.07 15.17 -6.29
C LEU A 323 26.25 13.92 -7.17
N ILE A 324 26.02 12.73 -6.61
CA ILE A 324 26.16 11.46 -7.34
C ILE A 324 25.16 11.39 -8.51
N PHE A 325 23.90 11.72 -8.28
CA PHE A 325 22.86 11.65 -9.32
C PHE A 325 23.00 12.77 -10.36
N ALA A 326 23.61 13.91 -10.00
CA ALA A 326 24.02 14.94 -10.94
C ALA A 326 25.25 14.55 -11.78
N LYS A 327 25.83 13.36 -11.57
CA LYS A 327 27.05 12.88 -12.24
C LYS A 327 28.24 13.83 -12.05
N GLU A 328 28.36 14.42 -10.86
CA GLU A 328 29.51 15.25 -10.48
C GLU A 328 30.84 14.49 -10.54
N SER A 329 31.94 15.21 -10.69
CA SER A 329 33.26 14.59 -10.76
C SER A 329 33.61 13.88 -9.45
N LYS A 330 34.32 12.76 -9.56
CA LYS A 330 34.80 11.99 -8.41
C LYS A 330 35.58 12.87 -7.42
N GLU A 331 36.39 13.79 -7.95
CA GLU A 331 37.20 14.72 -7.16
C GLU A 331 36.33 15.69 -6.35
N ASN A 332 35.25 16.23 -6.95
CA ASN A 332 34.30 17.10 -6.25
C ASN A 332 33.59 16.34 -5.12
N ILE A 333 33.14 15.10 -5.41
CA ILE A 333 32.48 14.25 -4.41
C ILE A 333 33.45 13.94 -3.25
N GLN A 334 34.71 13.61 -3.55
CA GLN A 334 35.72 13.36 -2.53
C GLN A 334 36.00 14.61 -1.67
N LYS A 335 36.14 15.78 -2.31
CA LYS A 335 36.28 17.06 -1.58
C LYS A 335 35.10 17.35 -0.69
N PHE A 336 33.87 17.13 -1.17
CA PHE A 336 32.66 17.27 -0.37
C PHE A 336 32.72 16.38 0.88
N ILE A 337 33.05 15.09 0.72
CA ILE A 337 33.14 14.16 1.84
C ILE A 337 34.21 14.56 2.87
N LEU A 338 35.37 15.07 2.41
CA LEU A 338 36.47 15.46 3.30
C LEU A 338 36.21 16.76 4.06
N ASN A 339 35.36 17.63 3.53
CA ASN A 339 35.11 18.97 4.07
C ASN A 339 33.77 19.10 4.81
N TYR A 340 32.93 18.06 4.83
CA TYR A 340 31.65 18.04 5.54
C TYR A 340 31.84 17.67 7.01
#